data_AF-A0A438CT21-F1
#
_entry.id   AF-A0A438CT21-F1
#
_cell.length_a   1.000
_cell.length_b   1.000
_cell.length_c   1.000
_cell.angle_alpha   90.00
_cell.angle_beta   90.00
_cell.angle_gamma   90.00
#
_symmetry.space_group_name_H-M   'P 1'
#
loop_
_entity.id
_entity.type
_entity.pdbx_description
1 polymer ?
#
loop_
_entity_poly.entity_id
_entity_poly.type
_entity_poly.pdbx_seq_one_letter_code
_entity_poly.pdbx_strand_id
1 'polypeptide(L)'
;MEVIIPTEIGLPMVKTIVQELEINEGNLEMYLDWVDEEREVKAVQMASYQQRAMTQYNKRVHPQLFHPKDLVLRQVFENTTEVGANKL
;
A
#
# COMPACT_ATOMS: atom_id res chain seq x y z
N MET A 1 18.03 -30.43 58.68
CA MET A 1 18.24 -29.45 57.60
C MET A 1 16.94 -29.40 56.82
N GLU A 2 16.08 -28.43 57.10
CA GLU A 2 14.85 -28.25 56.33
C GLU A 2 15.20 -27.48 55.06
N VAL A 3 15.06 -28.12 53.90
CA VAL A 3 15.23 -27.49 52.59
C VAL A 3 13.92 -26.79 52.26
N ILE A 4 13.90 -25.48 52.46
CA ILE A 4 12.79 -24.62 52.03
C ILE A 4 12.94 -24.43 50.52
N ILE A 5 12.16 -25.17 49.73
CA ILE A 5 12.10 -24.96 48.29
C ILE A 5 11.32 -23.65 48.06
N PRO A 6 11.91 -22.61 47.44
CA PRO A 6 11.14 -21.43 47.07
C PRO A 6 10.07 -21.87 46.07
N THR A 7 8.81 -21.63 46.40
CA THR A 7 7.64 -21.90 45.54
C THR A 7 7.63 -21.03 44.27
N GLU A 8 8.68 -20.25 44.04
CA GLU A 8 8.87 -19.26 42.99
C GLU A 8 9.12 -19.85 41.59
N ILE A 9 9.30 -21.17 41.46
CA ILE A 9 9.65 -21.81 40.17
C ILE A 9 8.40 -22.08 39.29
N GLY A 10 7.18 -21.95 39.83
CA GLY A 10 5.96 -22.44 39.15
C GLY A 10 4.97 -21.39 38.64
N LEU A 11 5.00 -20.14 39.13
CA LEU A 11 4.03 -19.10 38.78
C LEU A 11 4.76 -17.79 38.45
N PRO A 12 4.54 -17.18 37.26
CA PRO A 12 5.15 -15.90 36.95
C PRO A 12 4.67 -14.87 37.98
N MET A 13 5.62 -14.28 38.71
CA MET A 13 5.33 -13.22 39.67
C MET A 13 4.82 -12.00 38.89
N VAL A 14 3.95 -11.18 39.50
CA VAL A 14 3.42 -9.93 38.89
C VAL A 14 4.52 -9.08 38.23
N LYS A 15 5.73 -9.06 38.81
CA LYS A 15 6.90 -8.38 38.22
C LYS A 15 7.35 -8.98 36.88
N THR A 16 7.40 -10.31 36.77
CA THR A 16 7.73 -11.00 35.52
C THR A 16 6.66 -10.74 34.46
N ILE A 17 5.38 -10.78 34.82
CA ILE A 17 4.27 -10.50 33.90
C ILE A 17 4.33 -9.07 33.36
N VAL A 18 4.60 -8.08 34.23
CA VAL A 18 4.73 -6.67 33.81
C VAL A 18 5.95 -6.48 32.90
N GLN A 19 7.09 -7.09 33.23
CA GLN A 19 8.28 -7.03 32.37
C GLN A 19 8.05 -7.68 31.00
N GLU A 20 7.39 -8.84 30.95
CA GLU A 20 7.03 -9.51 29.70
C GLU A 20 6.07 -8.65 28.86
N LEU A 21 5.12 -7.96 29.51
CA LEU A 21 4.22 -7.03 28.83
C LEU A 21 4.96 -5.85 28.22
N GLU A 22 5.83 -5.17 28.99
CA GLU A 22 6.65 -4.05 28.50
C GLU A 22 7.56 -4.47 27.33
N ILE A 23 8.17 -5.65 27.41
CA ILE A 23 8.98 -6.21 26.32
C ILE A 23 8.11 -6.50 25.10
N ASN A 24 6.92 -7.07 25.29
CA ASN A 24 6.01 -7.37 24.18
C ASN A 24 5.48 -6.10 23.51
N GLU A 25 5.17 -5.06 24.28
CA GLU A 25 4.76 -3.74 23.76
C GLU A 25 5.90 -3.09 22.95
N GLY A 26 7.13 -3.07 23.48
CA GLY A 26 8.28 -2.53 22.75
C GLY A 26 8.61 -3.33 21.48
N ASN A 27 8.48 -4.65 21.52
CA ASN A 27 8.63 -5.49 20.33
C ASN A 27 7.53 -5.20 19.30
N LEU A 28 6.29 -5.04 19.74
CA LEU A 28 5.17 -4.70 18.85
C LEU A 28 5.40 -3.36 18.16
N GLU A 29 5.85 -2.34 18.88
CA GLU A 29 6.19 -1.03 18.32
C GLU A 29 7.28 -1.14 17.25
N MET A 30 8.37 -1.86 17.55
CA MET A 30 9.45 -2.13 16.59
C MET A 30 8.96 -2.86 15.33
N TYR A 31 8.08 -3.86 15.48
CA TYR A 31 7.52 -4.56 14.33
C TYR A 31 6.61 -3.68 13.47
N LEU A 32 5.85 -2.77 14.08
CA LEU A 32 5.02 -1.82 13.35
C LEU A 32 5.86 -0.81 12.57
N ASP A 33 6.90 -0.26 13.21
CA ASP A 33 7.84 0.66 12.57
C ASP A 33 8.50 0.01 11.34
N TRP A 34 8.96 -1.23 11.48
CA TRP A 34 9.50 -2.00 10.37
C TRP A 34 8.52 -2.16 9.19
N VAL A 35 7.25 -2.46 9.49
CA VAL A 35 6.22 -2.60 8.45
C VAL A 35 5.95 -1.28 7.74
N ASP A 36 5.93 -0.17 8.48
CA ASP A 36 5.75 1.16 7.91
C ASP A 36 6.95 1.57 7.05
N GLU A 37 8.18 1.31 7.48
CA GLU A 37 9.39 1.51 6.66
C GLU A 37 9.32 0.73 5.34
N GLU A 38 8.92 -0.55 5.38
CA GLU A 38 8.78 -1.36 4.16
C GLU A 38 7.69 -0.79 3.24
N ARG A 39 6.58 -0.34 3.82
CA ARG A 39 5.48 0.29 3.09
C ARG A 39 5.91 1.57 2.40
N GLU A 40 6.68 2.43 3.07
CA GLU A 40 7.19 3.66 2.48
C GLU A 40 8.11 3.37 1.30
N VAL A 41 9.02 2.41 1.42
CA VAL A 41 9.89 2.00 0.32
C VAL A 41 9.08 1.52 -0.89
N LYS A 42 8.05 0.71 -0.67
CA LYS A 42 7.15 0.25 -1.74
C LYS A 42 6.33 1.40 -2.33
N ALA A 43 5.90 2.36 -1.52
CA ALA A 43 5.17 3.54 -1.98
C ALA A 43 6.03 4.41 -2.91
N VAL A 44 7.32 4.62 -2.58
CA VAL A 44 8.27 5.32 -3.45
C VAL A 44 8.45 4.59 -4.79
N GLN A 45 8.59 3.26 -4.76
CA GLN A 45 8.70 2.46 -5.98
C GLN A 45 7.44 2.58 -6.86
N MET A 46 6.26 2.51 -6.24
CA MET A 46 4.98 2.66 -6.92
C MET A 46 4.83 4.05 -7.56
N ALA A 47 5.16 5.11 -6.82
CA ALA A 47 5.12 6.48 -7.32
C ALA A 47 6.06 6.66 -8.52
N SER A 48 7.27 6.09 -8.46
CA SER A 48 8.22 6.06 -9.58
C SER A 48 7.61 5.37 -10.81
N TYR A 49 6.95 4.22 -10.62
CA TYR A 49 6.29 3.49 -11.70
C TYR A 49 5.16 4.31 -12.33
N GLN A 50 4.32 4.93 -11.51
CA GLN A 50 3.22 5.80 -11.95
C GLN A 50 3.74 7.00 -12.75
N GLN A 51 4.79 7.67 -12.28
CA GLN A 51 5.43 8.78 -12.99
C GLN A 51 5.95 8.34 -14.36
N ARG A 52 6.60 7.16 -14.44
CA ARG A 52 7.10 6.62 -15.72
C ARG A 52 5.97 6.28 -16.67
N ALA A 53 4.89 5.69 -16.17
CA ALA A 53 3.69 5.39 -16.95
C ALA A 53 3.03 6.67 -17.50
N MET A 54 2.83 7.69 -16.64
CA MET A 54 2.28 8.98 -17.05
C MET A 54 3.17 9.67 -18.07
N THR A 55 4.48 9.67 -17.86
CA THR A 55 5.44 10.25 -18.81
C THR A 55 5.36 9.56 -20.17
N GLN A 56 5.27 8.23 -20.20
CA GLN A 56 5.19 7.48 -21.45
C GLN A 56 3.86 7.70 -22.18
N TYR A 57 2.75 7.78 -21.45
CA TYR A 57 1.44 8.09 -22.03
C TYR A 57 1.43 9.52 -22.60
N ASN A 58 1.83 10.51 -21.79
CA ASN A 58 1.82 11.92 -22.17
C ASN A 58 2.77 12.23 -23.32
N LYS A 59 3.88 11.48 -23.49
CA LYS A 59 4.77 11.60 -24.66
C LYS A 59 4.04 11.38 -25.99
N ARG A 60 2.96 10.60 -26.00
CA ARG A 60 2.17 10.30 -27.21
C ARG A 60 0.96 11.23 -27.37
N VAL A 61 0.68 12.07 -26.38
CA VAL A 61 -0.42 13.04 -26.44
C VAL A 61 0.08 14.28 -27.17
N HIS A 62 -0.46 14.53 -28.35
CA HIS A 62 -0.24 15.77 -29.07
C HIS A 62 -1.32 16.79 -28.69
N PRO A 63 -0.96 18.02 -28.27
CA PRO A 63 -1.94 19.07 -28.06
C PRO A 63 -2.69 19.35 -29.36
N GLN A 64 -4.00 19.13 -29.37
CA GLN A 64 -4.84 19.40 -30.53
C GLN A 64 -5.63 20.68 -30.27
N LEU A 65 -5.45 21.68 -31.15
CA LEU A 65 -6.22 22.91 -31.13
C LEU A 65 -7.55 22.65 -31.83
N PHE A 66 -8.65 23.08 -31.19
CA PHE A 66 -9.99 23.00 -31.75
C PHE A 66 -10.55 24.42 -31.92
N HIS A 67 -11.22 24.65 -33.03
CA HIS A 67 -11.92 25.89 -33.34
C HIS A 67 -13.42 25.77 -33.03
N PRO A 68 -14.11 26.91 -32.82
CA PRO A 68 -15.56 26.91 -32.75
C PRO A 68 -16.14 26.25 -34.01
N LYS A 69 -17.08 25.31 -33.82
CA LYS A 69 -17.71 24.42 -34.84
C LYS A 69 -16.97 23.11 -35.15
N ASP A 70 -15.81 22.87 -34.57
CA ASP A 70 -15.18 21.55 -34.69
C ASP A 70 -15.99 20.48 -33.95
N LEU A 71 -16.34 19.41 -34.66
CA LEU A 71 -17.00 18.25 -34.07
C LEU A 71 -15.94 17.32 -33.50
N VAL A 72 -16.02 17.07 -32.19
CA VAL A 72 -15.11 16.19 -31.47
C VAL A 72 -15.90 15.11 -30.74
N LEU A 73 -15.44 13.87 -30.84
CA LEU A 73 -16.00 12.77 -30.08
C LEU A 73 -15.48 12.86 -28.64
N ARG A 74 -16.35 13.20 -27.69
CA ARG A 74 -15.98 13.35 -26.27
C ARG A 74 -16.28 12.11 -25.43
N GLN A 75 -17.35 11.40 -25.77
CA GLN A 75 -17.83 10.25 -25.03
C GLN A 75 -18.65 9.37 -25.98
N VAL A 76 -18.40 8.07 -25.93
CA VAL A 76 -19.19 7.07 -26.66
C VAL A 76 -20.10 6.39 -25.64
N PHE A 77 -21.38 6.21 -25.99
CA PHE A 77 -22.34 5.42 -25.22
C PHE A 77 -22.60 4.10 -25.94
N GLU A 78 -22.96 3.06 -25.17
CA GLU A 78 -23.24 1.70 -25.67
C GLU A 78 -24.39 1.61 -26.69
N ASN A 79 -25.18 2.67 -26.87
CA ASN A 79 -26.23 2.76 -27.89
C ASN A 79 -25.70 3.08 -29.30
N THR A 80 -24.38 3.10 -29.49
CA THR A 80 -23.78 3.29 -30.82
C THR A 80 -23.68 1.93 -31.49
N THR A 81 -24.73 1.50 -32.19
CA THR A 81 -24.65 0.31 -33.05
C THR A 81 -23.56 0.51 -34.09
N GLU A 82 -22.41 -0.13 -33.87
CA GLU A 82 -21.27 -0.12 -34.78
C GLU A 82 -21.63 -0.92 -36.05
N VAL A 83 -22.18 -0.21 -37.05
CA VAL A 83 -22.30 -0.74 -38.41
C VAL A 83 -20.91 -0.72 -39.04
N GLY A 84 -20.12 -1.79 -38.84
CA GLY A 84 -18.91 -2.04 -39.63
C GLY A 84 -17.60 -2.29 -38.88
N ALA A 85 -17.61 -2.80 -37.64
CA ALA A 85 -16.37 -3.28 -37.02
C ALA A 85 -15.94 -4.62 -37.63
N ASN A 86 -15.17 -4.54 -38.73
CA ASN A 86 -14.34 -5.64 -39.21
C ASN A 86 -13.39 -6.07 -38.09
N LYS A 87 -13.73 -7.18 -37.45
CA LYS A 87 -12.83 -7.91 -36.55
C LYS A 87 -11.74 -8.56 -37.41
N LEU A 88 -10.50 -8.11 -37.25
CA LEU A 88 -9.29 -8.85 -37.63
C LEU A 88 -8.78 -9.61 -36.41
#